data_AF-A0A0K1PE47-F1
#
_entry.id   AF-A0A0K1PE47-F1
#
_cell.length_a   1.000
_cell.length_b   1.000
_cell.length_c   1.000
_cell.angle_alpha   90.00
_cell.angle_beta   90.00
_cell.angle_gamma   90.00
#
_symmetry.space_group_name_H-M   'P 1'
#
loop_
_entity.id
_entity.type
_entity.pdbx_description
1 polymer ?
#
loop_
_entity_poly.entity_id
_entity_poly.type
_entity_poly.pdbx_seq_one_letter_code
_entity_poly.pdbx_strand_id
1 'polypeptide(L)'
;MSGHPSFLVLDRLALGEDLPEVRRHVGACTSCSAHLARVDPGELPHLPDLRDRLRRQNMVTVLPATRRPRLWAGIAGPALAAGVALGWFGHARVAEPPADETPGWIAAKGAPSVAIYVKRGERVRLWDGATALQPGDRLRVRITPESYTHALLAMWDPASGSWTPLFEGEVPGSGPFFVPGTWELDPAPGAERLAIALDRGPVGLDRAAWRTELAIPKAGR
;
A
#
# COMPACT_ATOMS: atom_id res chain seq x y z
N MET A 1 -33.43 11.18 -17.01
CA MET A 1 -32.67 11.60 -15.82
C MET A 1 -31.19 11.54 -16.18
N SER A 2 -30.61 12.66 -16.61
CA SER A 2 -29.20 12.70 -16.96
C SER A 2 -28.40 12.79 -15.66
N GLY A 3 -27.68 11.72 -15.30
CA GLY A 3 -26.83 11.72 -14.12
C GLY A 3 -25.79 12.85 -14.21
N HIS A 4 -25.58 13.58 -13.12
CA HIS A 4 -24.52 14.58 -13.07
C HIS A 4 -23.15 13.89 -13.19
N PRO A 5 -22.19 14.46 -13.94
CA PRO A 5 -20.80 14.00 -13.89
C PRO A 5 -20.31 14.03 -12.44
N SER A 6 -19.48 13.05 -12.06
CA SER A 6 -18.84 13.07 -10.75
C SER A 6 -17.88 14.26 -10.66
N PHE A 7 -17.63 14.74 -9.43
CA PHE A 7 -16.71 15.87 -9.20
C PHE A 7 -15.32 15.63 -9.80
N LEU A 8 -14.81 14.39 -9.73
CA LEU A 8 -13.54 14.01 -10.35
C LEU A 8 -13.50 14.26 -11.87
N VAL A 9 -14.62 14.06 -12.56
CA VAL A 9 -14.72 14.30 -14.00
C VAL A 9 -14.78 15.80 -14.32
N LEU A 10 -15.40 16.60 -13.44
CA LEU A 10 -15.37 18.06 -13.54
C LEU A 10 -13.96 18.62 -13.30
N ASP A 11 -13.23 18.10 -12.31
CA ASP A 11 -11.84 18.50 -12.05
C ASP A 11 -10.92 18.20 -13.25
N ARG A 12 -11.12 17.05 -13.92
CA ARG A 12 -10.37 16.72 -15.15
C ARG A 12 -10.63 17.72 -16.28
N LEU A 13 -11.89 18.14 -16.44
CA LEU A 13 -12.24 19.19 -17.40
C LEU A 13 -11.60 20.54 -17.01
N ALA A 14 -11.58 20.89 -15.71
CA ALA A 14 -10.92 22.11 -15.21
C ALA A 14 -9.40 22.09 -15.42
N LEU A 15 -8.77 20.92 -15.32
CA LEU A 15 -7.35 20.69 -15.58
C LEU A 15 -7.00 20.66 -17.09
N GLY A 16 -7.96 20.92 -17.97
CA GLY A 16 -7.76 21.04 -19.41
C GLY A 16 -7.89 19.74 -20.21
N GLU A 17 -8.44 18.67 -19.63
CA GLU A 17 -8.74 17.44 -20.37
C GLU A 17 -9.94 17.65 -21.32
N ASP A 18 -9.85 17.13 -22.54
CA ASP A 18 -10.91 17.30 -23.54
C ASP A 18 -12.01 16.24 -23.39
N LEU A 19 -13.11 16.65 -22.74
CA LEU A 19 -14.27 15.81 -22.47
C LEU A 19 -15.52 16.44 -23.09
N PRO A 20 -15.79 16.24 -24.39
CA PRO A 20 -16.83 16.98 -25.13
C PRO A 20 -18.25 16.75 -24.59
N GLU A 21 -18.55 15.54 -24.09
CA GLU A 21 -19.85 15.24 -23.49
C GLU A 21 -20.07 15.98 -22.16
N VAL A 22 -19.01 16.03 -21.33
CA VAL A 22 -19.03 16.74 -20.05
C VAL A 22 -19.11 18.25 -20.29
N ARG A 23 -18.37 18.78 -21.28
CA ARG A 23 -18.44 20.19 -21.68
C ARG A 23 -19.85 20.57 -22.15
N ARG A 24 -20.50 19.70 -22.93
CA ARG A 24 -21.91 19.89 -23.34
C ARG A 24 -22.86 19.89 -22.15
N HIS A 25 -22.69 18.96 -21.20
CA HIS A 25 -23.48 18.92 -19.97
C HIS A 25 -23.30 20.17 -19.12
N VAL A 26 -22.06 20.59 -18.88
CA VAL A 26 -21.72 21.80 -18.11
C VAL A 26 -22.36 23.04 -18.74
N GLY A 27 -22.35 23.14 -20.07
CA GLY A 27 -23.01 24.24 -20.79
C GLY A 27 -24.54 24.28 -20.62
N ALA A 28 -25.16 23.16 -20.22
CA ALA A 28 -26.59 23.05 -19.98
C ALA A 28 -26.99 22.96 -18.49
N CYS A 29 -26.02 22.88 -17.57
CA CYS A 29 -26.27 22.64 -16.15
C CYS A 29 -25.63 23.71 -15.25
N THR A 30 -26.47 24.56 -14.66
CA THR A 30 -26.04 25.66 -13.77
C THR A 30 -25.27 25.20 -12.53
N SER A 31 -25.60 24.03 -12.00
CA SER A 31 -24.90 23.48 -10.82
C SER A 31 -23.45 23.09 -11.16
N CYS A 32 -23.25 22.39 -12.28
CA CYS A 32 -21.92 21.98 -12.73
C CYS A 32 -21.08 23.17 -13.19
N SER A 33 -21.68 24.17 -13.85
CA SER A 33 -20.97 25.40 -14.22
C SER A 33 -20.55 26.22 -12.99
N ALA A 34 -21.40 26.31 -11.97
CA ALA A 34 -21.08 27.00 -10.72
C ALA A 34 -19.98 26.28 -9.92
N HIS A 35 -19.89 24.95 -10.03
CA HIS A 35 -18.78 24.20 -9.43
C HIS A 35 -17.46 24.51 -10.14
N LEU A 36 -17.43 24.44 -11.47
CA LEU A 36 -16.23 24.73 -12.26
C LEU A 36 -15.75 26.18 -12.09
N ALA A 37 -16.65 27.14 -11.94
CA ALA A 37 -16.29 28.54 -11.68
C ALA A 37 -15.58 28.77 -10.34
N ARG A 38 -15.69 27.83 -9.37
CA ARG A 38 -14.96 27.89 -8.09
C ARG A 38 -13.57 27.25 -8.16
N VAL A 39 -13.34 26.42 -9.17
CA VAL A 39 -12.03 25.78 -9.39
C VAL A 39 -11.20 26.78 -10.20
N ASP A 40 -10.45 27.64 -9.51
CA ASP A 40 -9.50 28.54 -10.17
C ASP A 40 -8.31 27.72 -10.71
N PRO A 41 -8.13 27.63 -12.04
CA PRO A 41 -6.99 26.92 -12.62
C PRO A 41 -5.65 27.56 -12.26
N GLY A 42 -5.64 28.85 -11.88
CA GLY A 42 -4.45 29.62 -11.53
C GLY A 42 -4.02 29.50 -10.07
N GLU A 43 -4.91 29.09 -9.17
CA GLU A 43 -4.62 28.94 -7.73
C GLU A 43 -4.22 27.52 -7.33
N LEU A 44 -4.40 26.56 -8.23
CA LEU A 44 -3.83 25.23 -8.06
C LEU A 44 -2.30 25.35 -8.06
N PRO A 45 -1.61 25.00 -6.96
CA PRO A 45 -0.15 25.07 -6.93
C PRO A 45 0.36 24.31 -8.14
N HIS A 46 1.22 24.94 -8.94
CA HIS A 46 1.89 24.30 -10.06
C HIS A 46 2.51 23.00 -9.54
N LEU A 47 1.83 21.88 -9.77
CA LEU A 47 2.25 20.54 -9.39
C LEU A 47 2.60 19.76 -10.68
N PRO A 48 3.60 20.21 -11.47
CA PRO A 48 4.10 19.40 -12.58
C PRO A 48 4.52 18.02 -12.05
N ASP A 49 5.03 17.98 -10.83
CA ASP A 49 5.51 16.75 -10.19
C ASP A 49 4.38 15.77 -9.82
N LEU A 50 3.17 16.25 -9.50
CA LEU A 50 2.03 15.35 -9.24
C LEU A 50 1.48 14.76 -10.54
N ARG A 51 1.38 15.58 -11.60
CA ARG A 51 0.97 15.12 -12.93
C ARG A 51 1.94 14.07 -13.46
N ASP A 52 3.24 14.30 -13.31
CA ASP A 52 4.27 13.34 -13.73
C ASP A 52 4.33 12.09 -12.86
N ARG A 53 4.01 12.18 -11.55
CA ARG A 53 3.87 11.01 -10.69
C ARG A 53 2.66 10.17 -11.05
N LEU A 54 1.49 10.78 -11.28
CA LEU A 54 0.28 10.06 -11.68
C LEU A 54 0.43 9.43 -13.06
N ARG A 55 1.11 10.10 -14.00
CA ARG A 55 1.40 9.54 -15.33
C ARG A 55 2.36 8.35 -15.25
N ARG A 56 3.33 8.37 -14.31
CA ARG A 56 4.21 7.24 -14.02
C ARG A 56 3.49 6.09 -13.31
N GLN A 57 2.57 6.38 -12.39
CA GLN A 57 1.79 5.36 -11.68
C GLN A 57 0.75 4.67 -12.58
N ASN A 58 0.17 5.39 -13.55
CA ASN A 58 -0.73 4.80 -14.55
C ASN A 58 0.01 4.12 -15.71
N MET A 59 1.35 4.20 -15.77
CA MET A 59 2.18 3.32 -16.58
C MET A 59 2.51 2.02 -15.81
N VAL A 60 1.48 1.30 -15.36
CA VAL A 60 1.61 -0.15 -15.30
C VAL A 60 1.52 -0.61 -16.74
N THR A 61 2.66 -0.64 -17.43
CA THR A 61 2.82 -1.45 -18.63
C THR A 61 2.40 -2.86 -18.26
N VAL A 62 1.20 -3.27 -18.69
CA VAL A 62 0.85 -4.67 -18.85
C VAL A 62 1.88 -5.20 -19.86
N LEU A 63 2.99 -5.73 -19.35
CA LEU A 63 3.98 -6.40 -20.17
C LEU A 63 3.22 -7.50 -20.91
N PRO A 64 3.22 -7.53 -22.25
CA PRO A 64 2.59 -8.62 -22.98
C PRO A 64 3.30 -9.91 -22.55
N ALA A 65 2.51 -10.90 -22.12
CA ALA A 65 3.00 -12.21 -21.75
C ALA A 65 3.93 -12.74 -22.85
N THR A 66 5.23 -12.73 -22.55
CA THR A 66 6.28 -13.09 -23.49
C THR A 66 6.12 -14.55 -23.90
N ARG A 67 5.94 -14.77 -25.19
CA ARG A 67 5.94 -16.09 -25.83
C ARG A 67 7.21 -16.85 -25.42
N ARG A 68 7.02 -18.06 -24.88
CA ARG A 68 8.09 -19.02 -24.60
C ARG A 68 8.93 -19.26 -25.87
N PRO A 69 10.25 -19.02 -25.88
CA PRO A 69 11.08 -19.51 -26.97
C PRO A 69 11.24 -21.03 -26.81
N ARG A 70 10.67 -21.78 -27.76
CA ARG A 70 10.99 -23.19 -28.00
C ARG A 70 12.42 -23.26 -28.53
N LEU A 71 13.38 -23.45 -27.63
CA LEU A 71 14.75 -23.84 -27.96
C LEU A 71 14.92 -25.33 -27.67
N TRP A 72 14.62 -26.15 -28.67
CA TRP A 72 15.07 -27.53 -28.79
C TRP A 72 15.55 -27.72 -30.23
N ALA A 73 16.87 -27.82 -30.41
CA ALA A 73 17.54 -28.73 -31.35
C ALA A 73 19.04 -28.36 -31.44
N GLY A 74 19.94 -29.25 -31.01
CA GLY A 74 21.35 -29.12 -31.39
C GLY A 74 22.43 -29.76 -30.52
N ILE A 75 22.32 -31.07 -30.21
CA ILE A 75 23.37 -32.13 -30.29
C ILE A 75 24.77 -31.95 -29.61
N ALA A 76 25.14 -33.03 -28.88
CA ALA A 76 26.48 -33.50 -28.43
C ALA A 76 27.03 -32.89 -27.11
N GLY A 77 27.44 -33.64 -26.08
CA GLY A 77 27.72 -35.07 -25.93
C GLY A 77 27.86 -35.47 -24.44
N PRO A 78 28.18 -36.74 -24.12
CA PRO A 78 27.94 -37.32 -22.80
C PRO A 78 29.16 -37.19 -21.87
N ALA A 79 28.94 -36.77 -20.62
CA ALA A 79 29.90 -36.99 -19.55
C ALA A 79 29.18 -37.15 -18.21
N LEU A 80 29.31 -38.36 -17.66
CA LEU A 80 28.93 -38.78 -16.32
C LEU A 80 29.64 -37.94 -15.24
N ALA A 81 28.91 -37.47 -14.23
CA ALA A 81 29.33 -37.57 -12.83
C ALA A 81 28.18 -37.22 -11.88
N ALA A 82 28.05 -38.04 -10.86
CA ALA A 82 27.08 -37.94 -9.78
C ALA A 82 27.23 -36.66 -8.94
N GLY A 83 26.10 -36.11 -8.51
CA GLY A 83 26.03 -34.99 -7.58
C GLY A 83 24.66 -34.94 -6.92
N VAL A 84 24.61 -35.45 -5.70
CA VAL A 84 23.45 -35.63 -4.82
C VAL A 84 22.90 -34.27 -4.32
N ALA A 85 21.58 -34.27 -4.10
CA ALA A 85 20.81 -33.39 -3.19
C ALA A 85 20.56 -31.92 -3.60
N LEU A 86 19.26 -31.63 -3.74
CA LEU A 86 18.49 -30.47 -3.24
C LEU A 86 17.25 -30.42 -4.15
N GLY A 87 16.07 -30.79 -3.71
CA GLY A 87 15.41 -30.22 -2.55
C GLY A 87 14.05 -29.75 -3.05
N TRP A 88 13.07 -30.66 -3.00
CA TRP A 88 11.71 -30.41 -2.53
C TRP A 88 11.22 -28.95 -2.58
N PHE A 89 11.02 -28.39 -3.78
CA PHE A 89 10.12 -27.26 -3.92
C PHE A 89 8.72 -27.80 -4.16
N GLY A 90 8.03 -27.99 -3.03
CA GLY A 90 6.61 -28.30 -2.99
C GLY A 90 5.86 -27.26 -3.81
N HIS A 91 5.25 -27.73 -4.89
CA HIS A 91 4.06 -27.15 -5.46
C HIS A 91 3.03 -26.99 -4.34
N ALA A 92 2.96 -25.81 -3.72
CA ALA A 92 1.78 -25.37 -3.02
C ALA A 92 0.68 -25.21 -4.07
N ARG A 93 -0.05 -26.30 -4.32
CA ARG A 93 -1.36 -26.23 -4.95
C ARG A 93 -2.24 -25.40 -4.02
N VAL A 94 -2.52 -24.17 -4.44
CA VAL A 94 -3.65 -23.41 -3.93
C VAL A 94 -4.88 -24.24 -4.29
N ALA A 95 -5.42 -24.93 -3.29
CA ALA A 95 -6.74 -25.53 -3.41
C ALA A 95 -7.74 -24.38 -3.50
N GLU A 96 -8.41 -24.26 -4.65
CA GLU A 96 -9.59 -23.40 -4.78
C GLU A 96 -10.65 -23.91 -3.80
N PRO A 97 -11.13 -23.07 -2.84
CA PRO A 97 -12.28 -23.44 -2.04
C PRO A 97 -13.55 -23.43 -2.92
N PRO A 98 -14.50 -24.34 -2.66
CA PRO A 98 -15.73 -24.43 -3.44
C PRO A 98 -16.54 -23.13 -3.33
N ALA A 99 -17.04 -22.67 -4.47
CA ALA A 99 -17.93 -21.53 -4.57
C ALA A 99 -19.30 -21.89 -4.00
N ASP A 100 -19.56 -21.49 -2.77
CA ASP A 100 -20.93 -21.38 -2.25
C ASP A 100 -21.39 -19.91 -2.36
N GLU A 101 -22.38 -19.72 -3.22
CA GLU A 101 -23.03 -18.45 -3.51
C GLU A 101 -23.77 -17.93 -2.26
N THR A 102 -23.22 -16.89 -1.63
CA THR A 102 -23.93 -16.04 -0.66
C THR A 102 -24.12 -14.63 -1.26
N PRO A 103 -25.27 -13.98 -1.02
CA PRO A 103 -25.66 -12.79 -1.77
C PRO A 103 -24.82 -11.56 -1.39
N GLY A 104 -24.08 -11.03 -2.37
CA GLY A 104 -23.83 -9.60 -2.55
C GLY A 104 -23.20 -8.82 -1.40
N TRP A 105 -22.18 -9.34 -0.72
CA TRP A 105 -21.34 -8.51 0.14
C TRP A 105 -20.45 -7.61 -0.73
N ILE A 106 -20.71 -6.30 -0.73
CA ILE A 106 -19.80 -5.30 -1.30
C ILE A 106 -18.58 -5.22 -0.38
N ALA A 107 -17.60 -6.09 -0.60
CA ALA A 107 -16.29 -5.96 0.03
C ALA A 107 -15.68 -4.64 -0.45
N ALA A 108 -15.33 -3.76 0.50
CA ALA A 108 -14.55 -2.57 0.22
C ALA A 108 -13.29 -2.99 -0.54
N LYS A 109 -13.13 -2.45 -1.75
CA LYS A 109 -12.05 -2.77 -2.67
C LYS A 109 -10.79 -2.04 -2.21
N GLY A 110 -10.07 -2.59 -1.24
CA GLY A 110 -8.81 -2.06 -0.73
C GLY A 110 -7.98 -3.17 -0.08
N ALA A 111 -6.66 -3.17 -0.33
CA ALA A 111 -5.75 -3.94 0.52
C ALA A 111 -5.46 -3.12 1.79
N PRO A 112 -5.24 -3.76 2.95
CA PRO A 112 -4.87 -3.02 4.14
C PRO A 112 -3.63 -2.15 3.91
N SER A 113 -3.59 -1.01 4.57
CA SER A 113 -2.47 -0.08 4.45
C SER A 113 -1.97 0.38 5.81
N VAL A 114 -0.67 0.63 5.87
CA VAL A 114 0.02 1.14 7.06
C VAL A 114 0.76 2.43 6.68
N ALA A 115 0.63 3.45 7.52
CA ALA A 115 1.32 4.72 7.40
C ALA A 115 2.03 5.06 8.71
N ILE A 116 3.27 5.54 8.63
CA ILE A 116 4.05 5.98 9.79
C ILE A 116 4.14 7.50 9.76
N TYR A 117 3.69 8.14 10.83
CA TYR A 117 3.87 9.56 11.06
C TYR A 117 5.07 9.77 11.98
N VAL A 118 5.95 10.68 11.58
CA VAL A 118 7.19 11.00 12.30
C VAL A 118 7.08 12.42 12.83
N LYS A 119 7.23 12.58 14.15
CA LYS A 119 7.40 13.86 14.80
C LYS A 119 8.87 14.11 15.13
N ARG A 120 9.39 15.27 14.67
CA ARG A 120 10.72 15.79 15.00
C ARG A 120 10.62 17.24 15.42
N GLY A 121 10.91 17.54 16.69
CA GLY A 121 10.58 18.85 17.27
C GLY A 121 9.09 19.15 17.11
N GLU A 122 8.76 20.29 16.50
CA GLU A 122 7.37 20.71 16.26
C GLU A 122 6.77 20.23 14.92
N ARG A 123 7.54 19.51 14.10
CA ARG A 123 7.09 19.06 12.77
C ARG A 123 6.60 17.63 12.81
N VAL A 124 5.43 17.37 12.22
CA VAL A 124 4.89 16.03 11.96
C VAL A 124 4.81 15.80 10.46
N ARG A 125 5.31 14.67 9.98
CA ARG A 125 5.27 14.30 8.56
C ARG A 125 4.95 12.83 8.36
N LEU A 126 4.35 12.48 7.23
CA LEU A 126 4.25 11.10 6.78
C LEU A 126 5.65 10.63 6.34
N TRP A 127 6.07 9.46 6.83
CA TRP A 127 7.29 8.82 6.37
C TRP A 127 7.09 8.27 4.96
N ASP A 128 8.11 8.46 4.11
CA ASP A 128 8.10 8.08 2.70
C ASP A 128 8.54 6.63 2.44
N GLY A 129 8.92 5.90 3.50
CA GLY A 129 9.42 4.52 3.41
C GLY A 129 10.91 4.40 3.10
N ALA A 130 11.64 5.50 2.91
CA ALA A 130 13.02 5.48 2.44
C ALA A 130 13.96 6.43 3.22
N THR A 131 13.48 7.61 3.60
CA THR A 131 14.27 8.61 4.33
C THR A 131 14.69 8.06 5.69
N ALA A 132 15.98 8.09 5.97
CA ALA A 132 16.52 7.69 7.26
C ALA A 132 15.99 8.59 8.39
N LEU A 133 15.55 7.95 9.48
CA LEU A 133 15.06 8.62 10.68
C LEU A 133 16.19 8.82 11.69
N GLN A 134 16.03 9.78 12.58
CA GLN A 134 17.03 10.12 13.58
C GLN A 134 16.64 9.58 14.95
N PRO A 135 17.61 9.21 15.80
CA PRO A 135 17.34 8.97 17.20
C PRO A 135 16.60 10.16 17.83
N GLY A 136 15.60 9.87 18.67
CA GLY A 136 14.70 10.88 19.26
C GLY A 136 13.48 11.23 18.40
N ASP A 137 13.42 10.77 17.13
CA ASP A 137 12.19 10.89 16.34
C ASP A 137 11.06 10.08 16.99
N ARG A 138 9.87 10.66 17.06
CA ARG A 138 8.68 10.01 17.62
C ARG A 138 7.79 9.48 16.53
N LEU A 139 7.41 8.22 16.61
CA LEU A 139 6.66 7.50 15.60
C LEU A 139 5.24 7.23 16.06
N ARG A 140 4.30 7.38 15.14
CA ARG A 140 2.90 6.99 15.32
C ARG A 140 2.41 6.24 14.09
N VAL A 141 1.80 5.07 14.30
CA VAL A 141 1.28 4.25 13.21
C VAL A 141 -0.21 4.49 13.00
N ARG A 142 -0.59 4.60 11.73
CA ARG A 142 -1.97 4.57 11.25
C ARG A 142 -2.17 3.32 10.42
N ILE A 143 -3.23 2.57 10.70
CA ILE A 143 -3.63 1.36 9.99
C ILE A 143 -4.96 1.65 9.30
N THR A 144 -5.13 1.18 8.06
CA THR A 144 -6.43 1.07 7.40
C THR A 144 -6.67 -0.42 7.18
N PRO A 145 -7.54 -1.08 7.97
CA PRO A 145 -7.52 -2.54 8.09
C PRO A 145 -8.42 -3.30 7.12
N GLU A 146 -9.28 -2.65 6.32
CA GLU A 146 -10.01 -3.29 5.20
C GLU A 146 -10.68 -4.64 5.56
N SER A 147 -11.59 -4.64 6.54
CA SER A 147 -12.34 -5.80 7.09
C SER A 147 -11.61 -6.67 8.11
N TYR A 148 -10.33 -6.41 8.40
CA TYR A 148 -9.67 -7.00 9.57
C TYR A 148 -10.09 -6.27 10.84
N THR A 149 -10.37 -7.01 11.91
CA THR A 149 -10.93 -6.48 13.16
C THR A 149 -9.92 -6.52 14.31
N HIS A 150 -8.75 -7.12 14.09
CA HIS A 150 -7.69 -7.22 15.07
C HIS A 150 -6.34 -6.84 14.44
N ALA A 151 -5.49 -6.20 15.23
CA ALA A 151 -4.14 -5.85 14.81
C ALA A 151 -3.12 -6.14 15.90
N LEU A 152 -1.94 -6.57 15.45
CA LEU A 152 -0.72 -6.67 16.26
C LEU A 152 0.35 -5.79 15.60
N LEU A 153 0.87 -4.84 16.37
CA LEU A 153 2.08 -4.09 16.05
C LEU A 153 3.18 -4.59 16.98
N ALA A 154 4.29 -5.04 16.41
CA ALA A 154 5.44 -5.50 17.18
C ALA A 154 6.73 -4.88 16.65
N MET A 155 7.71 -4.73 17.53
CA MET A 155 9.04 -4.20 17.24
C MET A 155 10.09 -5.30 17.42
N TRP A 156 11.05 -5.36 16.52
CA TRP A 156 12.14 -6.32 16.63
C TRP A 156 13.14 -5.85 17.67
N ASP A 157 13.38 -6.66 18.69
CA ASP A 157 14.45 -6.43 19.63
C ASP A 157 15.69 -7.23 19.18
N PRO A 158 16.77 -6.56 18.73
CA PRO A 158 17.99 -7.24 18.31
C PRO A 158 18.72 -7.94 19.46
N ALA A 159 18.52 -7.53 20.71
CA ALA A 159 19.19 -8.14 21.86
C ALA A 159 18.60 -9.51 22.20
N SER A 160 17.27 -9.63 22.21
CA SER A 160 16.58 -10.91 22.41
C SER A 160 16.42 -11.73 21.13
N GLY A 161 16.57 -11.12 19.96
CA GLY A 161 16.28 -11.76 18.67
C GLY A 161 14.80 -12.12 18.54
N SER A 162 13.92 -11.31 19.12
CA SER A 162 12.48 -11.60 19.20
C SER A 162 11.64 -10.36 18.91
N TRP A 163 10.37 -10.59 18.57
CA TRP A 163 9.39 -9.52 18.39
C TRP A 163 8.72 -9.18 19.71
N THR A 164 8.82 -7.93 20.12
CA THR A 164 8.13 -7.39 21.31
C THR A 164 6.84 -6.69 20.89
N PRO A 165 5.67 -7.08 21.41
CA PRO A 165 4.41 -6.42 21.07
C PRO A 165 4.37 -4.99 21.61
N LEU A 166 4.05 -4.04 20.72
CA LEU A 166 3.78 -2.64 21.07
C LEU A 166 2.27 -2.36 21.23
N PHE A 167 1.46 -3.06 20.44
CA PHE A 167 0.01 -3.00 20.52
C PHE A 167 -0.58 -4.32 20.05
N GLU A 168 -1.58 -4.81 20.77
CA GLU A 168 -2.41 -5.94 20.39
C GLU A 168 -3.84 -5.63 20.78
N GLY A 169 -4.77 -5.76 19.84
CA GLY A 169 -6.17 -5.55 20.15
C GLY A 169 -7.07 -5.35 18.94
N GLU A 170 -8.31 -5.01 19.24
CA GLU A 170 -9.33 -4.73 18.23
C GLU A 170 -9.05 -3.42 17.48
N VAL A 171 -9.37 -3.42 16.20
CA VAL A 171 -9.36 -2.24 15.34
C VAL A 171 -10.69 -2.12 14.60
N PRO A 172 -11.13 -0.89 14.27
CA PRO A 172 -12.33 -0.70 13.45
C PRO A 172 -12.18 -1.47 12.13
N GLY A 173 -13.13 -2.32 11.76
CA GLY A 173 -13.06 -3.11 10.52
C GLY A 173 -13.02 -2.28 9.23
N SER A 174 -13.15 -0.96 9.30
CA SER A 174 -13.02 -0.06 8.16
C SER A 174 -12.51 1.32 8.59
N GLY A 175 -11.94 2.04 7.64
CA GLY A 175 -11.44 3.40 7.87
C GLY A 175 -10.08 3.46 8.57
N PRO A 176 -9.52 4.68 8.72
CA PRO A 176 -8.23 4.86 9.36
C PRO A 176 -8.32 4.72 10.88
N PHE A 177 -7.38 3.97 11.46
CA PHE A 177 -7.20 3.79 12.89
C PHE A 177 -5.78 4.18 13.30
N PHE A 178 -5.63 5.03 14.30
CA PHE A 178 -4.33 5.31 14.89
C PHE A 178 -4.07 4.36 16.04
N VAL A 179 -2.98 3.60 15.95
CA VAL A 179 -2.54 2.73 17.03
C VAL A 179 -2.29 3.58 18.28
N PRO A 180 -2.83 3.20 19.45
CA PRO A 180 -2.56 3.88 20.69
C PRO A 180 -1.06 3.92 20.99
N GLY A 181 -0.60 5.05 21.53
CA GLY A 181 0.80 5.25 21.89
C GLY A 181 1.63 5.97 20.83
N THR A 182 2.86 6.26 21.22
CA THR A 182 3.89 6.90 20.41
C THR A 182 5.21 6.41 20.97
N TRP A 183 6.12 6.00 20.09
CA TRP A 183 7.42 5.45 20.48
C TRP A 183 8.53 6.33 19.93
N GLU A 184 9.60 6.45 20.71
CA GLU A 184 10.76 7.25 20.37
C GLU A 184 11.85 6.33 19.84
N LEU A 185 12.46 6.68 18.71
CA LEU A 185 13.58 5.92 18.16
C LEU A 185 14.81 6.04 19.05
N ASP A 186 15.37 4.89 19.43
CA ASP A 186 16.58 4.82 20.22
C ASP A 186 17.84 5.21 19.41
N PRO A 187 18.99 5.45 20.08
CA PRO A 187 20.25 5.73 19.41
C PRO A 187 21.02 4.47 18.98
N ALA A 188 20.48 3.27 19.15
CA ALA A 188 21.19 2.04 18.81
C ALA A 188 21.40 1.96 17.28
N PRO A 189 22.56 1.47 16.81
CA PRO A 189 22.81 1.35 15.38
C PRO A 189 21.91 0.30 14.74
N GLY A 190 21.70 0.44 13.43
CA GLY A 190 20.90 -0.49 12.62
C GLY A 190 19.52 0.05 12.26
N ALA A 191 18.78 -0.71 11.45
CA ALA A 191 17.41 -0.36 11.10
C ALA A 191 16.45 -0.79 12.22
N GLU A 192 15.49 0.07 12.54
CA GLU A 192 14.36 -0.32 13.38
C GLU A 192 13.43 -1.21 12.56
N ARG A 193 12.98 -2.35 13.09
CA ARG A 193 12.05 -3.22 12.36
C ARG A 193 10.71 -3.28 13.08
N LEU A 194 9.65 -2.99 12.36
CA LEU A 194 8.27 -3.12 12.82
C LEU A 194 7.57 -4.22 12.03
N ALA A 195 6.80 -5.06 12.71
CA ALA A 195 5.87 -5.98 12.09
C ALA A 195 4.45 -5.53 12.40
N ILE A 196 3.60 -5.50 11.39
CA ILE A 196 2.17 -5.26 11.52
C ILE A 196 1.46 -6.48 10.97
N ALA A 197 0.57 -7.04 11.78
CA ALA A 197 -0.22 -8.20 11.42
C ALA A 197 -1.70 -7.90 11.66
N LEU A 198 -2.55 -8.31 10.73
CA LEU A 198 -3.99 -8.08 10.75
C LEU A 198 -4.75 -9.39 10.57
N ASP A 199 -5.83 -9.53 11.32
CA ASP A 199 -6.71 -10.69 11.24
C ASP A 199 -8.17 -10.33 11.60
N ARG A 200 -9.10 -11.28 11.40
CA ARG A 200 -10.52 -11.16 11.78
C ARG A 200 -10.80 -11.62 13.20
N GLY A 201 -9.80 -12.17 13.89
CA GLY A 201 -9.84 -12.60 15.30
C GLY A 201 -8.49 -12.34 15.97
N PRO A 202 -8.27 -12.82 17.21
CA PRO A 202 -7.00 -12.66 17.91
C PRO A 202 -5.81 -13.05 17.03
N VAL A 203 -4.82 -12.16 16.94
CA VAL A 203 -3.78 -12.21 15.90
C VAL A 203 -2.40 -12.49 16.50
N GLY A 204 -1.66 -13.40 15.86
CA GLY A 204 -0.24 -13.64 16.13
C GLY A 204 0.59 -13.47 14.86
N LEU A 205 1.87 -13.08 14.99
CA LEU A 205 2.74 -12.79 13.85
C LEU A 205 2.90 -13.96 12.86
N ASP A 206 2.82 -15.19 13.33
CA ASP A 206 3.03 -16.40 12.52
C ASP A 206 1.76 -16.90 11.82
N ARG A 207 0.59 -16.39 12.20
CA ARG A 207 -0.72 -16.91 11.74
C ARG A 207 -1.63 -15.86 11.11
N ALA A 208 -1.21 -14.61 11.08
CA ALA A 208 -2.05 -13.53 10.59
C ALA A 208 -2.45 -13.71 9.12
N ALA A 209 -3.71 -13.45 8.83
CA ALA A 209 -4.24 -13.42 7.47
C ALA A 209 -3.55 -12.38 6.57
N TRP A 210 -3.06 -11.28 7.16
CA TRP A 210 -2.23 -10.29 6.48
C TRP A 210 -1.08 -9.85 7.37
N ARG A 211 0.11 -9.68 6.80
CA ARG A 211 1.30 -9.20 7.51
C ARG A 211 2.17 -8.34 6.60
N THR A 212 2.77 -7.31 7.18
CA THR A 212 3.89 -6.59 6.58
C THR A 212 4.99 -6.36 7.62
N GLU A 213 6.23 -6.30 7.13
CA GLU A 213 7.37 -5.82 7.90
C GLU A 213 7.87 -4.51 7.30
N LEU A 214 8.27 -3.59 8.15
CA LEU A 214 8.85 -2.30 7.78
C LEU A 214 10.24 -2.21 8.40
N ALA A 215 11.25 -1.99 7.56
CA ALA A 215 12.60 -1.66 8.01
C ALA A 215 12.78 -0.14 7.90
N ILE A 216 12.95 0.51 9.04
CA ILE A 216 13.13 1.95 9.14
C ILE A 216 14.63 2.22 9.28
N PRO A 217 15.29 2.75 8.23
CA PRO A 217 16.70 3.07 8.32
C PRO A 217 16.89 4.18 9.36
N LYS A 218 17.85 3.99 10.27
CA LYS A 218 18.31 5.05 11.19
C LYS A 218 19.55 5.71 10.58
N ALA A 219 19.60 7.04 10.64
CA ALA A 219 20.79 7.79 10.26
C ALA A 219 21.92 7.39 11.22
N GLY A 220 23.00 6.80 10.68
CA GLY A 220 24.20 6.51 11.46
C GLY A 220 24.77 7.79 12.06
N ARG A 221 25.31 7.68 13.27
CA ARG A 221 26.23 8.70 13.80
C ARG A 221 27.60 8.56 13.16
#